data_AF-A0A3B9Q4N6-F1
#
_entry.id   AF-A0A3B9Q4N6-F1
#
_cell.length_a   1.000
_cell.length_b   1.000
_cell.length_c   1.000
_cell.angle_alpha   90.00
_cell.angle_beta   90.00
_cell.angle_gamma   90.00
#
_symmetry.space_group_name_H-M   'P 1'
#
loop_
_entity.id
_entity.type
_entity.pdbx_description
1 polymer ?
#
loop_
_entity_poly.entity_id
_entity_poly.type
_entity_poly.pdbx_seq_one_letter_code
_entity_poly.pdbx_strand_id
1 'polypeptide(L)' 'MNLLTISCFNILYIVNQGVHMKLKVGQHAPDFTLPSHLDKDLTMSDLRGKTVVMAFFPLAWTPV' A
#
# COMPACT_ATOMS: atom_id res chain seq x y z
N MET A 1 -16.19 18.19 29.63
CA MET A 1 -15.20 17.61 28.69
C MET A 1 -15.05 16.14 29.07
N ASN A 2 -15.94 15.29 28.54
CA ASN A 2 -16.16 13.94 29.08
C ASN A 2 -15.14 12.93 28.54
N LEU A 3 -14.79 11.95 29.39
CA LEU A 3 -13.86 10.85 29.09
C LEU A 3 -14.27 10.08 27.81
N LEU A 4 -15.57 10.00 27.55
CA LEU A 4 -16.14 9.39 26.34
C LEU A 4 -15.74 10.13 25.06
N THR A 5 -15.68 11.46 25.09
CA THR A 5 -15.32 12.30 23.94
C THR A 5 -13.83 12.18 23.59
N ILE A 6 -12.97 12.03 24.60
CA ILE A 6 -11.51 11.84 24.41
C ILE A 6 -11.23 10.45 23.81
N SER A 7 -11.96 9.41 24.23
CA SER A 7 -11.83 8.05 23.71
C SER A 7 -12.18 7.98 22.21
N CYS A 8 -13.30 8.58 21.80
CA CYS A 8 -13.68 8.64 20.38
C CYS A 8 -12.66 9.42 19.53
N PHE A 9 -12.08 10.50 20.07
CA PHE A 9 -11.07 11.28 19.35
C PHE A 9 -9.75 10.51 19.18
N ASN A 10 -9.32 9.77 20.22
CA ASN A 10 -8.12 8.91 20.15
C ASN A 10 -8.33 7.73 19.20
N ILE A 11 -9.49 7.08 19.24
CA ILE A 11 -9.85 5.97 18.33
C ILE A 11 -9.89 6.46 16.87
N LEU A 12 -10.49 7.61 16.60
CA LEU A 12 -10.49 8.21 15.27
C LEU A 12 -9.07 8.58 14.81
N TYR A 13 -8.24 9.09 15.72
CA TYR A 13 -6.84 9.43 15.42
C TYR A 13 -5.99 8.19 15.12
N ILE A 14 -6.22 7.07 15.80
CA ILE A 14 -5.49 5.80 15.56
C ILE A 14 -5.93 5.18 14.22
N VAL A 15 -7.22 5.25 13.86
CA VAL A 15 -7.72 4.70 12.58
C VAL A 15 -7.25 5.53 11.36
N ASN A 16 -6.90 6.81 11.54
CA ASN A 16 -6.46 7.67 10.44
C ASN A 16 -4.93 7.69 10.21
N GLN A 17 -4.12 6.94 10.98
CA GLN A 17 -2.69 6.80 10.69
C GLN A 17 -2.47 5.77 9.57
N GLY A 18 -2.94 6.10 8.37
CA GLY A 18 -2.51 5.44 7.15
C GLY A 18 -1.00 5.58 7.05
N VAL A 19 -0.32 4.45 6.81
CA VAL A 19 1.14 4.34 6.79
C VAL A 19 1.75 5.35 5.82
N HIS A 20 2.11 6.54 6.30
CA HIS A 20 2.77 7.58 5.51
C HIS A 20 4.27 7.27 5.41
N MET A 21 4.60 6.11 4.85
CA MET A 21 5.99 5.77 4.54
C MET A 21 6.37 6.41 3.21
N LYS A 22 7.13 7.50 3.30
CA LYS A 22 7.85 8.05 2.14
C LYS A 22 8.99 7.11 1.80
N LEU A 23 8.92 6.47 0.63
CA LEU A 23 9.96 5.57 0.14
C LEU A 23 11.31 6.30 0.04
N LYS A 24 12.37 5.65 0.52
CA LYS A 24 13.75 6.13 0.42
C LYS A 24 14.59 5.17 -0.42
N VAL A 25 15.60 5.71 -1.10
CA VAL A 25 16.57 4.89 -1.85
C VAL A 25 17.30 3.96 -0.87
N GLY A 26 17.49 2.70 -1.27
CA GLY A 26 18.11 1.66 -0.44
C GLY A 26 17.16 0.98 0.55
N GLN A 27 15.94 1.50 0.74
CA GLN A 27 14.92 0.80 1.52
C GLN A 27 14.41 -0.42 0.73
N HIS A 28 14.22 -1.54 1.42
CA HIS A 28 13.52 -2.68 0.84
C HIS A 28 12.10 -2.26 0.44
N ALA A 29 11.69 -2.65 -0.78
CA ALA A 29 10.33 -2.43 -1.23
C ALA A 29 9.35 -3.11 -0.25
N PRO A 30 8.25 -2.43 0.14
CA PRO A 30 7.22 -3.03 0.97
C PRO A 30 6.59 -4.22 0.24
N ASP A 31 6.17 -5.21 1.01
CA ASP A 31 5.48 -6.37 0.45
C ASP A 31 3.99 -6.06 0.29
N PHE A 32 3.44 -6.47 -0.84
CA PHE A 32 2.01 -6.37 -1.13
C PHE A 32 1.64 -7.36 -2.24
N THR A 33 0.35 -7.69 -2.30
CA THR A 33 -0.22 -8.61 -3.28
C THR A 33 -1.22 -7.86 -4.14
N LEU A 34 -1.09 -8.00 -5.47
CA LEU A 34 -2.02 -7.41 -6.43
C LEU A 34 -2.61 -8.50 -7.34
N PRO A 35 -3.87 -8.36 -7.77
CA PRO A 35 -4.41 -9.21 -8.80
C PRO A 35 -3.71 -8.94 -10.13
N SER A 36 -3.38 -10.02 -10.84
CA SER A 36 -2.86 -9.98 -12.21
C SER A 36 -3.98 -10.21 -13.22
N HIS A 37 -3.75 -9.78 -14.47
CA HIS A 37 -4.62 -10.04 -15.62
C HIS A 37 -4.70 -11.54 -16.00
N LEU A 38 -3.92 -12.40 -15.35
CA LEU A 38 -3.89 -13.85 -15.57
C LEU A 38 -4.74 -14.63 -14.54
N ASP A 39 -5.69 -13.96 -13.87
CA ASP A 39 -6.51 -14.53 -12.78
C ASP A 39 -5.69 -15.16 -11.65
N LYS A 40 -4.54 -14.55 -11.36
CA LYS A 40 -3.63 -14.97 -10.28
C LYS A 40 -3.21 -13.76 -9.47
N ASP A 41 -3.09 -13.96 -8.18
CA ASP A 41 -2.47 -12.98 -7.30
C ASP A 41 -0.96 -13.03 -7.45
N LEU A 42 -0.34 -11.85 -7.47
CA LEU A 42 1.11 -11.70 -7.55
C LEU A 42 1.60 -10.93 -6.33
N THR A 43 2.52 -11.53 -5.58
CA THR A 43 3.11 -10.91 -4.39
C THR A 43 4.49 -10.35 -4.71
N MET A 44 4.81 -9.17 -4.19
CA MET A 44 6.09 -8.51 -4.48
C MET A 44 7.29 -9.36 -4.02
N SER A 45 7.15 -10.12 -2.94
CA SER A 45 8.16 -11.07 -2.47
C SER A 45 8.46 -12.22 -3.45
N ASP A 46 7.52 -12.60 -4.32
CA ASP A 46 7.72 -13.64 -5.35
C ASP A 46 8.70 -13.18 -6.45
N LEU A 47 8.87 -11.86 -6.63
CA LEU A 47 9.74 -11.26 -7.64
C LEU A 47 11.16 -10.98 -7.15
N ARG A 48 11.51 -11.39 -5.92
CA ARG A 48 12.86 -11.17 -5.36
C ARG A 48 13.94 -11.83 -6.22
N GLY A 49 15.13 -11.22 -6.24
CA GLY A 49 16.25 -11.66 -7.08
C GLY A 49 16.18 -11.21 -8.54
N LYS A 50 15.09 -10.56 -8.96
CA LYS A 50 14.96 -9.88 -10.25
C LYS A 50 14.99 -8.37 -10.06
N THR A 51 15.40 -7.64 -11.11
CA THR A 51 15.22 -6.19 -11.15
C THR A 51 13.78 -5.91 -11.56
N VAL A 52 13.04 -5.18 -10.72
CA VAL A 52 11.62 -4.89 -10.91
C VAL A 52 11.41 -3.38 -10.97
N VAL A 53 10.64 -2.92 -11.95
CA VAL A 53 10.22 -1.52 -12.09
C VAL A 53 8.71 -1.47 -11.86
N MET A 54 8.28 -0.62 -10.92
CA MET A 54 6.87 -0.40 -10.60
C MET A 54 6.43 0.95 -11.16
N ALA A 55 5.37 0.96 -11.97
CA ALA A 55 4.82 2.16 -12.57
C ALA A 55 3.37 2.34 -12.12
N PHE A 56 3.07 3.49 -11.52
CA PHE A 56 1.72 3.84 -11.05
C PHE A 56 1.05 4.75 -12.08
N PHE A 57 -0.08 4.29 -12.62
CA PHE A 57 -0.89 5.06 -13.55
C PHE A 57 -2.26 5.33 -12.92
N PRO A 58 -2.75 6.59 -12.90
CA PRO A 58 -4.05 6.91 -12.32
C PRO A 58 -5.23 6.33 -13.13
N LEU A 59 -5.03 6.05 -14.42
CA LEU A 59 -5.96 5.36 -15.29
C LEU A 59 -5.17 4.58 -16.35
N ALA A 60 -5.27 3.26 -16.33
CA ALA A 60 -4.63 2.37 -17.30
C ALA A 60 -5.69 1.80 -18.24
N TRP A 61 -6.26 2.63 -19.11
CA TRP A 61 -7.09 2.14 -20.22
C TRP A 61 -6.18 1.70 -21.36
N THR A 62 -5.97 0.39 -21.48
CA THR A 62 -5.40 -0.21 -22.68
C THR A 62 -6.53 -0.41 -23.70
N PRO A 63 -6.36 -0.02 -24.98
CA PRO A 63 -7.36 -0.33 -25.99
C PRO A 63 -7.52 -1.85 -26.13
N VAL A 64 -8.77 -2.30 -26.23
CA VAL A 64 -9.10 -3.67 -26.66
C VAL A 64 -8.98 -3.80 -28.18
#